data_AF-A0A9D6TCV0-F1
#
_entry.id   AF-A0A9D6TCV0-F1
#
_cell.length_a   1.000
_cell.length_b   1.000
_cell.length_c   1.000
_cell.angle_alpha   90.00
_cell.angle_beta   90.00
_cell.angle_gamma   90.00
#
_symmetry.space_group_name_H-M   'P 1'
#
loop_
_entity.id
_entity.type
_entity.pdbx_description
1 polymer ?
#
loop_
_entity_poly.entity_id
_entity_poly.type
_entity_poly.pdbx_seq_one_letter_code
_entity_poly.pdbx_strand_id
1 'polypeptide(L)'
;MRRQQERIGFMRRALAVAGALALLAGTAGADVTTERSASILVFPKVISTATRDTIVQITNTNNSMVHAHCIYVNGALGPNPNPLLPPVPVWTELDFDIWLTRQQPTVWIASAGRPANPTDAPCDPTVTACYGAGIDPGFVPPVPVDFTGELKCIEVDSSVVPTAGNHLKGEATLVDTVTGDVAKYNGIGILADPDRLNDDNFLCLGGAESENCPDGAEYNGCPNIWVLNHFSEGALDPIAENAGAAGSSSVNTEITVVPCTEDFENRTPTAVTLQFLVTNEFETTFSASTTVTCWGNTTLEDINSSAFTRAALNTDFAQTRIRAVGEGGVLLVAEEFHSATIPAGGVARTASAAVNAHVEGERAGQDLITLQPDLRTEP
;
A
#
# COMPACT_ATOMS: atom_id res chain seq x y z
N MET A 1 -53.43 34.52 59.80
CA MET A 1 -52.42 33.61 59.20
C MET A 1 -52.45 33.71 57.69
N ARG A 2 -51.93 34.81 57.13
CA ARG A 2 -51.73 35.05 55.69
C ARG A 2 -50.58 36.03 55.56
N ARG A 3 -49.38 35.51 55.30
CA ARG A 3 -48.17 36.21 54.84
C ARG A 3 -47.03 35.20 54.90
N GLN A 4 -46.75 34.54 53.77
CA GLN A 4 -45.44 34.02 53.35
C GLN A 4 -45.60 33.11 52.13
N GLN A 5 -45.99 33.68 51.00
CA GLN A 5 -45.79 33.05 49.69
C GLN A 5 -45.59 34.17 48.68
N GLU A 6 -44.33 34.53 48.46
CA GLU A 6 -43.82 35.17 47.25
C GLU A 6 -42.38 35.61 47.53
N ARG A 7 -41.42 34.76 47.13
CA ARG A 7 -40.00 35.04 46.84
C ARG A 7 -39.16 33.77 46.99
N ILE A 8 -39.39 32.77 46.14
CA ILE A 8 -38.32 31.88 45.66
C ILE A 8 -38.58 31.69 44.16
N GLY A 9 -38.31 32.77 43.43
CA GLY A 9 -38.08 32.68 42.00
C GLY A 9 -36.65 32.20 41.74
N PHE A 10 -36.47 31.66 40.54
CA PHE A 10 -35.27 31.87 39.74
C PHE A 10 -33.99 31.04 39.97
N MET A 11 -34.09 29.82 40.51
CA MET A 11 -32.89 28.96 40.60
C MET A 11 -33.12 27.46 40.33
N ARG A 12 -33.97 27.11 39.34
CA ARG A 12 -34.19 25.71 38.91
C ARG A 12 -34.28 25.51 37.39
N ARG A 13 -33.67 26.41 36.59
CA ARG A 13 -33.54 26.26 35.13
C ARG A 13 -32.13 26.57 34.64
N ALA A 14 -31.13 26.15 35.41
CA ALA A 14 -29.71 26.26 35.04
C ALA A 14 -28.95 24.93 35.26
N LEU A 15 -29.66 23.79 35.25
CA LEU A 15 -29.07 22.47 35.44
C LEU A 15 -29.62 21.44 34.42
N ALA A 16 -29.77 21.86 33.17
CA ALA A 16 -30.18 21.01 32.04
C ALA A 16 -29.42 21.38 30.74
N VAL A 17 -28.18 21.88 30.87
CA VAL A 17 -27.27 22.17 29.73
C VAL A 17 -25.85 21.65 29.99
N ALA A 18 -25.62 20.90 31.08
CA ALA A 18 -24.29 20.42 31.48
C ALA A 18 -24.15 18.88 31.39
N GLY A 19 -24.65 18.28 30.31
CA GLY A 19 -24.67 16.82 30.12
C GLY A 19 -24.50 16.38 28.67
N ALA A 20 -23.78 17.16 27.87
CA ALA A 20 -23.37 16.80 26.52
C ALA A 20 -21.95 17.33 26.22
N LEU A 21 -21.05 17.23 27.21
CA LEU A 21 -19.64 16.98 26.86
C LEU A 21 -19.60 15.52 26.42
N ALA A 22 -20.04 15.30 25.18
CA ALA A 22 -19.70 14.08 24.46
C ALA A 22 -18.18 13.98 24.51
N LEU A 23 -17.72 12.87 25.07
CA LEU A 23 -16.36 12.38 24.92
C LEU A 23 -16.00 12.50 23.44
N LEU A 24 -15.21 13.51 23.09
CA LEU A 24 -14.44 13.51 21.85
C LEU A 24 -13.35 12.47 22.07
N ALA A 25 -13.74 11.19 22.09
CA ALA A 25 -12.81 10.11 21.84
C ALA A 25 -12.26 10.40 20.44
N GLY A 26 -10.95 10.63 20.33
CA GLY A 26 -10.30 10.72 19.04
C GLY A 26 -10.64 9.45 18.27
N THR A 27 -11.43 9.57 17.21
CA THR A 27 -11.54 8.48 16.26
C THR A 27 -10.26 8.54 15.46
N ALA A 28 -9.43 7.49 15.51
CA ALA A 28 -8.40 7.28 14.51
C ALA A 28 -9.05 7.51 13.13
N GLY A 29 -8.51 8.43 12.34
CA GLY A 29 -9.13 8.78 11.06
C GLY A 29 -8.67 7.75 10.03
N ALA A 30 -9.57 7.08 9.31
CA ALA A 30 -9.09 6.23 8.22
C ALA A 30 -8.62 7.07 7.03
N ASP A 31 -7.31 7.28 7.01
CA ASP A 31 -6.57 7.90 5.95
C ASP A 31 -5.23 7.17 5.85
N VAL A 32 -4.90 6.71 4.66
CA VAL A 32 -3.56 6.23 4.35
C VAL A 32 -2.80 7.37 3.70
N THR A 33 -1.50 7.43 3.92
CA THR A 33 -0.68 8.53 3.43
C THR A 33 0.40 8.04 2.49
N THR A 34 0.68 8.78 1.43
CA THR A 34 1.86 8.56 0.58
C THR A 34 2.93 9.61 0.82
N GLU A 35 2.58 10.69 1.51
CA GLU A 35 3.43 11.87 1.65
C GLU A 35 3.99 12.08 3.06
N ARG A 36 3.28 11.57 4.07
CA ARG A 36 3.65 11.69 5.48
C ARG A 36 4.33 10.41 5.97
N SER A 37 5.02 10.54 7.09
CA SER A 37 5.56 9.37 7.78
C SER A 37 4.45 8.61 8.52
N ALA A 38 4.64 7.30 8.66
CA ALA A 38 3.67 6.34 9.17
C ALA A 38 4.38 5.26 9.99
N SER A 39 3.60 4.49 10.76
CA SER A 39 4.14 3.39 11.59
C SER A 39 4.09 2.07 10.84
N ILE A 40 3.13 1.88 9.95
CA ILE A 40 3.15 0.76 9.00
C ILE A 40 3.37 1.34 7.60
N LEU A 41 4.28 0.74 6.85
CA LEU A 41 4.61 1.13 5.49
C LEU A 41 4.42 -0.08 4.57
N VAL A 42 3.59 0.07 3.55
CA VAL A 42 3.27 -1.00 2.60
C VAL A 42 3.74 -0.63 1.21
N PHE A 43 4.41 -1.56 0.56
CA PHE A 43 4.81 -1.51 -0.84
C PHE A 43 4.03 -2.59 -1.59
N PRO A 44 2.86 -2.26 -2.16
CA PRO A 44 2.00 -3.28 -2.75
C PRO A 44 2.64 -4.01 -3.93
N LYS A 45 3.66 -3.44 -4.57
CA LYS A 45 4.30 -4.04 -5.75
C LYS A 45 5.82 -4.10 -5.61
N VAL A 46 6.32 -5.28 -5.28
CA VAL A 46 7.74 -5.62 -5.32
C VAL A 46 7.92 -6.78 -6.29
N ILE A 47 8.81 -6.58 -7.27
CA ILE A 47 9.09 -7.50 -8.37
C ILE A 47 10.60 -7.75 -8.44
N SER A 48 10.96 -9.01 -8.65
CA SER A 48 12.31 -9.47 -8.99
C SER A 48 12.18 -10.63 -9.98
N THR A 49 12.21 -10.29 -11.27
CA THR A 49 12.10 -11.21 -12.41
C THR A 49 13.34 -11.10 -13.29
N ALA A 50 13.43 -11.92 -14.34
CA ALA A 50 14.56 -11.87 -15.27
C ALA A 50 14.79 -10.49 -15.93
N THR A 51 13.75 -9.67 -16.08
CA THR A 51 13.81 -8.38 -16.80
C THR A 51 13.37 -7.18 -15.97
N ARG A 52 12.83 -7.40 -14.76
CA ARG A 52 12.37 -6.31 -13.88
C ARG A 52 12.84 -6.54 -12.45
N ASP A 53 13.20 -5.45 -11.78
CA ASP A 53 13.58 -5.46 -10.38
C ASP A 53 12.96 -4.26 -9.65
N THR A 54 13.05 -4.25 -8.33
CA THR A 54 12.53 -3.17 -7.49
C THR A 54 13.61 -2.65 -6.57
N ILE A 55 13.87 -1.35 -6.64
CA ILE A 55 14.68 -0.63 -5.66
C ILE A 55 13.74 -0.12 -4.58
N VAL A 56 13.90 -0.61 -3.36
CA VAL A 56 13.16 -0.17 -2.18
C VAL A 56 13.98 0.87 -1.44
N GLN A 57 13.34 1.96 -1.03
CA GLN A 57 13.92 2.97 -0.18
C GLN A 57 13.00 3.23 1.02
N ILE A 58 13.55 3.15 2.24
CA ILE A 58 12.86 3.53 3.47
C ILE A 58 13.67 4.61 4.18
N THR A 59 13.02 5.70 4.55
CA THR A 59 13.60 6.81 5.28
C THR A 59 12.98 6.91 6.67
N ASN A 60 13.83 7.01 7.68
CA ASN A 60 13.43 7.40 9.02
C ASN A 60 13.35 8.94 9.09
N THR A 61 12.17 9.48 9.38
CA THR A 61 11.95 10.93 9.47
C THR A 61 12.28 11.52 10.84
N ASN A 62 12.62 10.69 11.83
CA ASN A 62 12.94 11.07 13.19
C ASN A 62 14.43 11.43 13.38
N ASN A 63 14.70 12.14 14.48
CA ASN A 63 16.03 12.48 14.98
C ASN A 63 16.62 11.41 15.91
N SER A 64 15.92 10.30 16.14
CA SER A 64 16.46 9.09 16.79
C SER A 64 16.50 7.93 15.81
N MET A 65 17.25 6.89 16.15
CA MET A 65 17.22 5.63 15.42
C MET A 65 15.81 5.01 15.56
N VAL A 66 15.34 4.36 14.50
CA VAL A 66 14.04 3.69 14.43
C VAL A 66 14.27 2.26 13.97
N HIS A 67 13.53 1.30 14.51
CA HIS A 67 13.57 -0.08 14.05
C HIS A 67 12.32 -0.37 13.24
N ALA A 68 12.44 -1.22 12.23
CA ALA A 68 11.29 -1.74 11.51
C ALA A 68 11.41 -3.25 11.32
N HIS A 69 10.31 -3.95 11.57
CA HIS A 69 10.14 -5.34 11.22
C HIS A 69 9.49 -5.41 9.84
N CYS A 70 10.17 -6.01 8.88
CA CYS A 70 9.76 -6.05 7.49
C CYS A 70 9.45 -7.48 7.05
N ILE A 71 8.40 -7.65 6.25
CA ILE A 71 7.91 -8.93 5.75
C ILE A 71 7.69 -8.82 4.25
N TYR A 72 8.41 -9.64 3.48
CA TYR A 72 8.05 -9.90 2.09
C TYR A 72 6.97 -10.96 2.02
N VAL A 73 5.95 -10.73 1.19
CA VAL A 73 4.92 -11.74 0.88
C VAL A 73 5.00 -12.06 -0.60
N ASN A 74 5.31 -13.32 -0.93
CA ASN A 74 5.33 -13.76 -2.32
C ASN A 74 3.90 -14.07 -2.81
N GLY A 75 3.40 -13.18 -3.67
CA GLY A 75 2.12 -13.29 -4.36
C GLY A 75 2.17 -14.05 -5.68
N ALA A 76 3.34 -14.57 -6.08
CA ALA A 76 3.48 -15.30 -7.34
C ALA A 76 2.52 -16.49 -7.40
N LEU A 77 2.01 -16.75 -8.61
CA LEU A 77 1.10 -17.86 -8.86
C LEU A 77 1.88 -19.18 -8.94
N GLY A 78 1.58 -20.08 -8.00
CA GLY A 78 2.10 -21.43 -7.97
C GLY A 78 1.18 -22.44 -8.65
N PRO A 79 1.68 -23.65 -8.93
CA PRO A 79 0.85 -24.73 -9.45
C PRO A 79 -0.27 -25.07 -8.46
N ASN A 80 -1.50 -25.19 -8.97
CA ASN A 80 -2.61 -25.66 -8.14
C ASN A 80 -2.46 -27.17 -7.88
N PRO A 81 -2.61 -27.66 -6.63
CA PRO A 81 -2.62 -29.09 -6.33
C PRO A 81 -3.64 -29.87 -7.17
N ASN A 82 -4.74 -29.22 -7.57
CA ASN A 82 -5.65 -29.70 -8.59
C ASN A 82 -5.32 -29.04 -9.95
N PRO A 83 -4.75 -29.77 -10.92
CA PRO A 83 -4.35 -29.21 -12.21
C PRO A 83 -5.53 -28.76 -13.09
N LEU A 84 -6.78 -29.07 -12.71
CA LEU A 84 -7.98 -28.58 -13.40
C LEU A 84 -8.43 -27.19 -12.90
N LEU A 85 -7.84 -26.69 -11.82
CA LEU A 85 -8.14 -25.38 -11.26
C LEU A 85 -7.06 -24.36 -11.61
N PRO A 86 -7.41 -23.06 -11.64
CA PRO A 86 -6.43 -22.00 -11.88
C PRO A 86 -5.28 -22.03 -10.86
N PRO A 87 -4.09 -21.53 -11.22
CA PRO A 87 -2.98 -21.32 -10.30
C PRO A 87 -3.41 -20.58 -9.03
N VAL A 88 -2.78 -20.89 -7.90
CA VAL A 88 -3.05 -20.25 -6.60
C VAL A 88 -1.84 -19.46 -6.13
N PRO A 89 -2.03 -18.35 -5.41
CA PRO A 89 -0.91 -17.63 -4.79
C PRO A 89 -0.10 -18.55 -3.88
N VAL A 90 1.23 -18.45 -3.94
CA VAL A 90 2.13 -19.27 -3.14
C VAL A 90 2.08 -18.90 -1.66
N TRP A 91 1.90 -17.61 -1.32
CA TRP A 91 1.93 -17.07 0.05
C TRP A 91 3.14 -17.60 0.84
N THR A 92 4.34 -17.19 0.43
CA THR A 92 5.56 -17.43 1.23
C THR A 92 6.07 -16.13 1.80
N GLU A 93 6.25 -16.13 3.11
CA GLU A 93 6.77 -15.00 3.88
C GLU A 93 8.29 -15.07 3.99
N LEU A 94 8.92 -13.90 4.00
CA LEU A 94 10.33 -13.74 4.32
C LEU A 94 10.48 -12.46 5.15
N ASP A 95 10.70 -12.63 6.45
CA ASP A 95 10.82 -11.55 7.42
C ASP A 95 12.28 -11.16 7.70
N PHE A 96 12.50 -9.91 8.08
CA PHE A 96 13.79 -9.36 8.47
C PHE A 96 13.62 -8.05 9.25
N ASP A 97 14.61 -7.71 10.06
CA ASP A 97 14.61 -6.50 10.88
C ASP A 97 15.62 -5.49 10.34
N ILE A 98 15.24 -4.21 10.30
CA ILE A 98 16.11 -3.11 9.89
C ILE A 98 16.20 -1.99 10.92
N TRP A 99 17.38 -1.36 10.98
CA TRP A 99 17.77 -0.31 11.90
C TRP A 99 18.02 0.97 11.11
N LEU A 100 17.04 1.87 11.12
CA LEU A 100 17.07 3.07 10.32
C LEU A 100 17.74 4.21 11.08
N THR A 101 18.86 4.68 10.55
CA THR A 101 19.59 5.83 11.10
C THR A 101 18.79 7.13 10.93
N ARG A 102 19.12 8.11 11.77
CA ARG A 102 18.41 9.39 11.89
C ARG A 102 18.40 10.12 10.54
N GLN A 103 17.21 10.44 10.03
CA GLN A 103 17.04 11.27 8.82
C GLN A 103 17.81 10.76 7.59
N GLN A 104 18.02 9.45 7.49
CA GLN A 104 18.77 8.84 6.40
C GLN A 104 17.93 7.79 5.66
N PRO A 105 17.96 7.80 4.32
CA PRO A 105 17.35 6.75 3.54
C PRO A 105 18.22 5.49 3.59
N THR A 106 17.55 4.36 3.75
CA THR A 106 18.09 3.02 3.55
C THR A 106 17.55 2.50 2.23
N VAL A 107 18.46 2.06 1.35
CA VAL A 107 18.12 1.57 0.00
C VAL A 107 18.65 0.16 -0.19
N TRP A 108 17.88 -0.66 -0.90
CA TRP A 108 18.30 -1.95 -1.44
C TRP A 108 17.50 -2.31 -2.70
N ILE A 109 18.04 -3.26 -3.47
CA ILE A 109 17.41 -3.90 -4.63
C ILE A 109 16.79 -5.20 -4.13
N ALA A 110 15.53 -5.48 -4.47
CA ALA A 110 14.80 -6.64 -3.99
C ALA A 110 15.53 -7.95 -4.30
N SER A 111 16.01 -8.13 -5.54
CA SER A 111 16.72 -9.35 -5.96
C SER A 111 18.07 -9.57 -5.27
N ALA A 112 18.73 -8.49 -4.83
CA ALA A 112 20.06 -8.54 -4.23
C ALA A 112 20.03 -8.49 -2.70
N GLY A 113 18.96 -7.93 -2.13
CA GLY A 113 18.88 -7.57 -0.73
C GLY A 113 19.98 -6.57 -0.35
N ARG A 114 20.35 -6.60 0.93
CA ARG A 114 21.45 -5.82 1.49
C ARG A 114 22.21 -6.67 2.52
N PRO A 115 23.47 -7.04 2.26
CA PRO A 115 24.28 -7.72 3.25
C PRO A 115 24.56 -6.78 4.43
N ALA A 116 24.69 -7.34 5.63
CA ALA A 116 25.24 -6.60 6.77
C ALA A 116 26.78 -6.66 6.68
N ASN A 117 27.43 -5.54 6.41
CA ASN A 117 28.89 -5.46 6.41
C ASN A 117 29.39 -4.25 7.22
N PRO A 118 29.74 -4.43 8.50
CA PRO A 118 30.11 -3.32 9.39
C PRO A 118 31.42 -2.62 8.99
N THR A 119 32.08 -3.09 7.94
CA THR A 119 33.30 -2.51 7.37
C THR A 119 33.08 -1.74 6.08
N ASP A 120 31.83 -1.60 5.63
CA ASP A 120 31.51 -0.85 4.42
C ASP A 120 31.99 0.60 4.52
N ALA A 121 32.78 1.01 3.52
CA ALA A 121 33.25 2.38 3.43
C ALA A 121 32.05 3.32 3.16
N PRO A 122 32.06 4.54 3.71
CA PRO A 122 31.12 5.57 3.28
C PRO A 122 31.19 5.77 1.76
N CYS A 123 30.06 6.09 1.14
CA CYS A 123 30.01 6.40 -0.28
C CYS A 123 30.96 7.56 -0.60
N ASP A 124 31.98 7.30 -1.43
CA ASP A 124 32.86 8.32 -1.97
C ASP A 124 32.24 8.81 -3.29
N PRO A 125 31.94 10.12 -3.45
CA PRO A 125 31.33 10.66 -4.66
C PRO A 125 32.20 10.51 -5.91
N THR A 126 33.48 10.16 -5.76
CA THR A 126 34.39 9.85 -6.88
C THR A 126 34.28 8.40 -7.36
N VAL A 127 33.60 7.54 -6.60
CA VAL A 127 33.41 6.12 -6.91
C VAL A 127 31.99 5.92 -7.44
N THR A 128 31.88 5.29 -8.60
CA THR A 128 30.60 5.05 -9.29
C THR A 128 29.74 3.94 -8.66
N ALA A 129 30.24 3.25 -7.64
CA ALA A 129 29.57 2.15 -6.95
C ALA A 129 29.41 2.46 -5.46
N CYS A 130 28.32 3.14 -5.11
CA CYS A 130 27.94 3.43 -3.72
C CYS A 130 26.80 2.56 -3.20
N TYR A 131 26.38 1.55 -3.96
CA TYR A 131 25.34 0.64 -3.53
C TYR A 131 25.83 -0.16 -2.30
N GLY A 132 25.02 -0.19 -1.24
CA GLY A 132 25.37 -0.84 0.04
C GLY A 132 26.23 0.02 0.98
N ALA A 133 26.82 1.12 0.52
CA ALA A 133 27.67 1.97 1.35
C ALA A 133 26.90 2.65 2.51
N GLY A 134 27.61 2.98 3.58
CA GLY A 134 27.08 3.72 4.73
C GLY A 134 26.92 2.87 5.99
N ILE A 135 26.07 3.31 6.91
CA ILE A 135 25.75 2.54 8.11
C ILE A 135 24.79 1.42 7.70
N ASP A 136 25.11 0.19 8.09
CA ASP A 136 24.24 -0.94 7.81
C ASP A 136 22.95 -0.85 8.62
N PRO A 137 21.80 -1.01 7.95
CA PRO A 137 20.53 -1.17 8.64
C PRO A 137 20.35 -2.58 9.21
N GLY A 138 21.31 -3.49 9.06
CA GLY A 138 21.11 -4.92 9.27
C GLY A 138 21.03 -5.69 7.95
N PHE A 139 20.76 -6.99 8.04
CA PHE A 139 20.68 -7.87 6.88
C PHE A 139 19.28 -7.80 6.26
N VAL A 140 19.20 -7.41 4.98
CA VAL A 140 18.00 -7.54 4.17
C VAL A 140 18.20 -8.71 3.21
N PRO A 141 17.42 -9.79 3.31
CA PRO A 141 17.58 -10.93 2.43
C PRO A 141 17.16 -10.61 0.99
N PRO A 142 17.82 -11.16 -0.02
CA PRO A 142 17.32 -11.12 -1.39
C PRO A 142 16.02 -11.92 -1.50
N VAL A 143 15.06 -11.42 -2.28
CA VAL A 143 13.87 -12.20 -2.63
C VAL A 143 14.22 -13.28 -3.66
N PRO A 144 13.47 -14.39 -3.74
CA PRO A 144 13.67 -15.41 -4.77
C PRO A 144 13.58 -14.86 -6.20
N VAL A 145 14.14 -15.60 -7.16
CA VAL A 145 13.95 -15.34 -8.60
C VAL A 145 12.47 -15.49 -8.95
N ASP A 146 11.99 -14.63 -9.83
CA ASP A 146 10.59 -14.52 -10.26
C ASP A 146 9.63 -14.20 -9.11
N PHE A 147 10.11 -13.50 -8.09
CA PHE A 147 9.29 -12.95 -7.02
C PHE A 147 8.39 -11.84 -7.57
N THR A 148 7.10 -11.92 -7.27
CA THR A 148 6.13 -10.86 -7.46
C THR A 148 5.24 -10.84 -6.24
N GLY A 149 5.16 -9.71 -5.54
CA GLY A 149 4.42 -9.65 -4.29
C GLY A 149 4.50 -8.28 -3.65
N GLU A 150 4.48 -8.27 -2.32
CA GLU A 150 4.53 -7.05 -1.54
C GLU A 150 5.64 -7.07 -0.49
N LEU A 151 5.90 -5.89 0.06
CA LEU A 151 6.73 -5.69 1.25
C LEU A 151 5.95 -4.83 2.24
N LYS A 152 5.90 -5.27 3.49
CA LYS A 152 5.33 -4.52 4.60
C LYS A 152 6.39 -4.30 5.66
N CYS A 153 6.49 -3.09 6.18
CA CYS A 153 7.41 -2.76 7.27
C CYS A 153 6.63 -2.06 8.39
N ILE A 154 6.68 -2.65 9.59
CA ILE A 154 6.06 -2.16 10.81
C ILE A 154 7.15 -1.51 11.67
N GLU A 155 6.92 -0.31 12.15
CA GLU A 155 7.78 0.37 13.11
C GLU A 155 7.71 -0.36 14.45
N VAL A 156 8.85 -0.81 14.95
CA VAL A 156 8.97 -1.58 16.19
C VAL A 156 10.02 -0.97 17.11
N ASP A 157 10.00 -1.37 18.37
CA ASP A 157 11.10 -1.09 19.29
C ASP A 157 12.26 -2.08 19.13
N SER A 158 13.26 -2.01 20.01
CA SER A 158 14.42 -2.93 19.98
C SER A 158 14.08 -4.38 20.34
N SER A 159 12.87 -4.62 20.84
CA SER A 159 12.32 -5.92 21.22
C SER A 159 11.27 -6.41 20.22
N VAL A 160 11.17 -5.77 19.04
CA VAL A 160 10.26 -6.13 17.95
C VAL A 160 8.78 -5.97 18.33
N VAL A 161 8.49 -5.14 19.34
CA VAL A 161 7.11 -4.77 19.70
C VAL A 161 6.67 -3.60 18.83
N PRO A 162 5.48 -3.64 18.18
CA PRO A 162 4.97 -2.53 17.39
C PRO A 162 4.93 -1.21 18.16
N THR A 163 5.27 -0.10 17.49
CA THR A 163 5.26 1.24 18.08
C THR A 163 4.56 2.26 17.19
N ALA A 164 4.02 3.31 17.81
CA ALA A 164 3.26 4.36 17.13
C ALA A 164 4.13 5.58 16.82
N GLY A 165 5.38 5.34 16.42
CA GLY A 165 6.32 6.42 16.17
C GLY A 165 5.93 7.27 14.96
N ASN A 166 5.30 6.67 13.96
CA ASN A 166 4.96 7.31 12.70
C ASN A 166 6.19 7.94 12.02
N HIS A 167 7.31 7.21 11.98
CA HIS A 167 8.60 7.73 11.51
C HIS A 167 9.05 7.15 10.15
N LEU A 168 8.30 6.22 9.55
CA LEU A 168 8.68 5.57 8.30
C LEU A 168 8.11 6.30 7.09
N LYS A 169 8.95 6.56 6.08
CA LYS A 169 8.51 6.98 4.73
C LYS A 169 9.18 6.10 3.68
N GLY A 170 8.40 5.64 2.70
CA GLY A 170 8.88 4.70 1.69
C GLY A 170 8.75 5.18 0.26
N GLU A 171 9.62 4.69 -0.61
CA GLU A 171 9.48 4.78 -2.06
C GLU A 171 9.92 3.46 -2.70
N ALA A 172 9.26 3.06 -3.78
CA ALA A 172 9.66 1.91 -4.59
C ALA A 172 9.86 2.35 -6.04
N THR A 173 10.99 1.95 -6.61
CA THR A 173 11.37 2.23 -7.99
C THR A 173 11.45 0.91 -8.74
N LEU A 174 10.50 0.68 -9.63
CA LEU A 174 10.45 -0.46 -10.54
C LEU A 174 11.38 -0.16 -11.72
N VAL A 175 12.29 -1.09 -12.03
CA VAL A 175 13.29 -0.91 -13.08
C VAL A 175 13.19 -2.07 -14.05
N ASP A 176 13.01 -1.78 -15.33
CA ASP A 176 13.25 -2.75 -16.40
C ASP A 176 14.76 -2.80 -16.68
N THR A 177 15.38 -3.94 -16.38
CA THR A 177 16.84 -4.10 -16.45
C THR A 177 17.35 -4.29 -17.88
N VAL A 178 16.45 -4.51 -18.85
CA VAL A 178 16.77 -4.67 -20.27
C VAL A 178 16.66 -3.34 -21.01
N THR A 179 15.58 -2.60 -20.79
CA THR A 179 15.30 -1.34 -21.47
C THR A 179 15.82 -0.12 -20.72
N GLY A 180 16.04 -0.24 -19.41
CA GLY A 180 16.38 0.86 -18.52
C GLY A 180 15.18 1.76 -18.18
N ASP A 181 13.96 1.33 -18.52
CA ASP A 181 12.73 2.02 -18.16
C ASP A 181 12.50 1.97 -16.65
N VAL A 182 11.91 3.04 -16.10
CA VAL A 182 11.78 3.22 -14.66
C VAL A 182 10.42 3.82 -14.32
N ALA A 183 9.71 3.16 -13.40
CA ALA A 183 8.49 3.66 -12.79
C ALA A 183 8.68 3.75 -11.27
N LYS A 184 8.14 4.80 -10.64
CA LYS A 184 8.31 5.02 -9.20
C LYS A 184 6.99 5.36 -8.53
N TYR A 185 6.74 4.78 -7.36
CA TYR A 185 5.60 5.11 -6.51
C TYR A 185 6.02 5.28 -5.05
N ASN A 186 5.21 5.99 -4.27
CA ASN A 186 5.43 6.16 -2.83
C ASN A 186 4.87 4.96 -2.08
N GLY A 187 5.58 4.48 -1.06
CA GLY A 187 5.03 3.50 -0.13
C GLY A 187 3.77 4.05 0.55
N ILE A 188 2.80 3.18 0.79
CA ILE A 188 1.52 3.55 1.42
C ILE A 188 1.68 3.40 2.92
N GLY A 189 1.66 4.53 3.62
CA GLY A 189 1.77 4.61 5.06
C GLY A 189 0.42 4.52 5.77
N ILE A 190 0.36 3.75 6.85
CA ILE A 190 -0.77 3.69 7.79
C ILE A 190 -0.29 4.28 9.12
N LEU A 191 -0.95 5.36 9.55
CA LEU A 191 -0.59 6.03 10.79
C LEU A 191 -1.12 5.23 11.98
N ALA A 192 -0.32 5.17 13.04
CA ALA A 192 -0.74 4.67 14.34
C ALA A 192 -1.27 5.81 15.22
N ASP A 193 -2.21 5.46 16.09
CA ASP A 193 -2.66 6.26 17.22
C ASP A 193 -1.76 5.97 18.44
N PRO A 194 -0.93 6.93 18.89
CA PRO A 194 0.00 6.71 19.98
C PRO A 194 -0.65 6.47 21.33
N ASP A 195 -1.95 6.75 21.48
CA ASP A 195 -2.67 6.58 22.74
C ASP A 195 -3.40 5.23 22.83
N ARG A 196 -3.32 4.37 21.80
CA ARG A 196 -4.12 3.13 21.71
C ARG A 196 -3.37 1.82 21.54
N LEU A 197 -2.06 1.87 21.29
CA LEU A 197 -1.27 0.64 21.21
C LEU A 197 -1.34 -0.16 22.51
N ASN A 198 -1.48 -1.47 22.37
CA ASN A 198 -1.61 -2.40 23.48
C ASN A 198 -0.44 -3.42 23.59
N ASP A 199 0.60 -3.25 22.76
CA ASP A 199 1.81 -4.08 22.70
C ASP A 199 1.56 -5.57 22.40
N ASP A 200 0.48 -5.93 21.70
CA ASP A 200 0.21 -7.30 21.25
C ASP A 200 0.62 -7.55 19.78
N ASN A 201 0.25 -8.72 19.25
CA ASN A 201 0.56 -9.14 17.87
C ASN A 201 -0.57 -8.82 16.87
N PHE A 202 -1.62 -8.11 17.31
CA PHE A 202 -2.82 -7.80 16.56
C PHE A 202 -2.82 -6.30 16.25
N LEU A 203 -2.37 -5.93 15.05
CA LEU A 203 -2.47 -4.54 14.62
C LEU A 203 -3.89 -4.27 14.15
N CYS A 204 -4.62 -3.49 14.93
CA CYS A 204 -6.02 -3.17 14.70
C CYS A 204 -6.18 -1.94 13.79
N LEU A 205 -6.54 -2.16 12.53
CA LEU A 205 -6.68 -1.11 11.52
C LEU A 205 -8.15 -0.68 11.41
N GLY A 206 -8.43 0.55 11.85
CA GLY A 206 -9.78 1.12 11.80
C GLY A 206 -10.82 0.33 12.60
N GLY A 207 -12.08 0.72 12.43
CA GLY A 207 -13.22 0.05 13.07
C GLY A 207 -13.41 0.36 14.56
N ALA A 208 -14.46 -0.23 15.12
CA ALA A 208 -14.81 -0.11 16.53
C ALA A 208 -14.19 -1.24 17.37
N GLU A 209 -14.42 -1.18 18.69
CA GLU A 209 -14.04 -2.24 19.62
C GLU A 209 -14.61 -3.60 19.17
N SER A 210 -13.77 -4.64 19.22
CA SER A 210 -14.11 -6.01 18.84
C SER A 210 -13.42 -7.01 19.77
N GLU A 211 -13.64 -8.32 19.57
CA GLU A 211 -12.98 -9.36 20.38
C GLU A 211 -11.46 -9.36 20.18
N ASN A 212 -11.00 -9.11 18.96
CA ASN A 212 -9.56 -9.05 18.64
C ASN A 212 -8.97 -7.66 18.87
N CYS A 213 -9.81 -6.63 18.96
CA CYS A 213 -9.40 -5.23 19.11
C CYS A 213 -10.24 -4.57 20.21
N PRO A 214 -10.02 -4.93 21.49
CA PRO A 214 -10.87 -4.51 22.59
C PRO A 214 -10.89 -3.00 22.82
N ASP A 215 -9.80 -2.30 22.44
CA ASP A 215 -9.67 -0.84 22.52
C ASP A 215 -9.98 -0.13 21.19
N GLY A 216 -10.45 -0.89 20.19
CA GLY A 216 -10.79 -0.40 18.85
C GLY A 216 -9.56 -0.25 17.94
N ALA A 217 -9.61 0.75 17.06
CA ALA A 217 -8.55 1.03 16.10
C ALA A 217 -7.28 1.58 16.77
N GLU A 218 -6.16 0.91 16.57
CA GLU A 218 -4.80 1.36 16.92
C GLU A 218 -4.12 2.07 15.75
N TYR A 219 -4.49 1.68 14.53
CA TYR A 219 -4.00 2.24 13.29
C TYR A 219 -5.16 2.79 12.48
N ASN A 220 -4.86 3.76 11.61
CA ASN A 220 -5.80 4.24 10.62
C ASN A 220 -6.34 3.06 9.79
N GLY A 221 -7.65 3.06 9.56
CA GLY A 221 -8.30 2.06 8.71
C GLY A 221 -7.90 2.21 7.25
N CYS A 222 -8.11 1.14 6.49
CA CYS A 222 -7.95 1.21 5.04
C CYS A 222 -9.03 2.07 4.37
N PRO A 223 -8.72 2.68 3.21
CA PRO A 223 -9.68 3.55 2.54
C PRO A 223 -10.94 2.81 2.14
N ASN A 224 -12.08 3.51 2.21
CA ASN A 224 -13.34 2.97 1.69
C ASN A 224 -13.35 2.94 0.16
N ILE A 225 -12.76 3.96 -0.47
CA ILE A 225 -12.75 4.14 -1.91
C ILE A 225 -11.36 4.57 -2.37
N TRP A 226 -10.90 3.95 -3.44
CA TRP A 226 -9.76 4.39 -4.24
C TRP A 226 -10.27 5.04 -5.52
N VAL A 227 -9.68 6.16 -5.93
CA VAL A 227 -10.01 6.87 -7.16
C VAL A 227 -8.79 6.87 -8.06
N LEU A 228 -8.94 6.25 -9.23
CA LEU A 228 -7.92 6.11 -10.25
C LEU A 228 -8.39 6.85 -11.51
N ASN A 229 -7.65 7.86 -11.94
CA ASN A 229 -7.78 8.39 -13.30
C ASN A 229 -6.81 7.61 -14.18
N HIS A 230 -7.29 7.11 -15.31
CA HIS A 230 -6.49 6.29 -16.20
C HIS A 230 -6.92 6.49 -17.66
N PHE A 231 -6.04 6.10 -18.58
CA PHE A 231 -6.41 5.92 -19.98
C PHE A 231 -7.32 4.70 -20.12
N SER A 232 -8.27 4.76 -21.06
CA SER A 232 -8.97 3.57 -21.50
C SER A 232 -7.95 2.57 -22.07
N GLU A 233 -8.12 1.28 -21.82
CA GLU A 233 -7.19 0.26 -22.32
C GLU A 233 -7.10 0.30 -23.84
N GLY A 234 -5.87 0.39 -24.36
CA GLY A 234 -5.60 0.56 -25.78
C GLY A 234 -5.87 1.96 -26.34
N ALA A 235 -6.08 2.97 -25.49
CA ALA A 235 -6.15 4.37 -25.94
C ALA A 235 -4.81 4.80 -26.55
N LEU A 236 -4.87 5.70 -27.54
CA LEU A 236 -3.66 6.24 -28.15
C LEU A 236 -2.95 7.17 -27.18
N ASP A 237 -1.62 7.11 -27.13
CA ASP A 237 -0.81 8.01 -26.32
C ASP A 237 -0.70 9.38 -27.02
N PRO A 238 -1.30 10.46 -26.50
CA PRO A 238 -1.33 11.74 -27.19
C PRO A 238 0.08 12.34 -27.40
N ILE A 239 1.05 12.03 -26.54
CA ILE A 239 2.42 12.51 -26.69
C ILE A 239 3.14 11.73 -27.80
N ALA A 240 2.98 10.40 -27.82
CA ALA A 240 3.56 9.57 -28.87
C ALA A 240 2.94 9.86 -30.25
N GLU A 241 1.63 10.07 -30.32
CA GLU A 241 0.93 10.47 -31.55
C GLU A 241 1.51 11.79 -32.10
N ASN A 242 1.70 12.79 -31.23
CA ASN A 242 2.32 14.06 -31.60
C ASN A 242 3.80 13.91 -32.02
N ALA A 243 4.50 12.89 -31.53
CA ALA A 243 5.86 12.54 -31.93
C ALA A 243 5.92 11.70 -33.22
N GLY A 244 4.77 11.43 -33.86
CA GLY A 244 4.69 10.77 -35.16
C GLY A 244 4.35 9.28 -35.10
N ALA A 245 3.98 8.73 -33.95
CA ALA A 245 3.51 7.34 -33.81
C ALA A 245 2.03 7.17 -34.22
N ALA A 246 1.60 7.83 -35.31
CA ALA A 246 0.19 7.98 -35.66
C ALA A 246 -0.57 6.64 -35.77
N GLY A 247 -1.47 6.36 -34.83
CA GLY A 247 -2.26 5.13 -34.75
C GLY A 247 -1.45 3.88 -34.40
N SER A 248 -0.21 4.05 -33.94
CA SER A 248 0.70 2.97 -33.55
C SER A 248 1.18 3.11 -32.10
N SER A 249 0.45 3.86 -31.29
CA SER A 249 0.63 3.97 -29.85
C SER A 249 -0.51 3.31 -29.06
N SER A 250 -0.22 2.86 -27.84
CA SER A 250 -1.26 2.41 -26.91
C SER A 250 -0.82 2.63 -25.46
N VAL A 251 -1.80 2.90 -24.59
CA VAL A 251 -1.63 2.97 -23.14
C VAL A 251 -2.49 1.91 -22.47
N ASN A 252 -1.87 1.14 -21.58
CA ASN A 252 -2.53 0.12 -20.76
C ASN A 252 -2.23 0.39 -19.30
N THR A 253 -3.18 0.10 -18.41
CA THR A 253 -3.05 0.32 -16.97
C THR A 253 -3.13 -1.00 -16.23
N GLU A 254 -2.15 -1.22 -15.37
CA GLU A 254 -2.12 -2.32 -14.43
C GLU A 254 -2.38 -1.80 -13.02
N ILE A 255 -3.17 -2.53 -12.24
CA ILE A 255 -3.33 -2.27 -10.81
C ILE A 255 -2.69 -3.39 -10.01
N THR A 256 -2.00 -3.02 -8.94
CA THR A 256 -1.51 -3.95 -7.93
C THR A 256 -2.23 -3.70 -6.62
N VAL A 257 -2.79 -4.76 -6.04
CA VAL A 257 -3.69 -4.71 -4.90
C VAL A 257 -3.25 -5.70 -3.83
N VAL A 258 -3.28 -5.23 -2.59
CA VAL A 258 -2.98 -6.04 -1.40
C VAL A 258 -4.08 -5.88 -0.35
N PRO A 259 -4.56 -6.97 0.27
CA PRO A 259 -5.48 -6.90 1.40
C PRO A 259 -4.87 -6.16 2.59
N CYS A 260 -5.72 -5.44 3.31
CA CYS A 260 -5.31 -4.83 4.58
C CYS A 260 -5.32 -5.81 5.74
N THR A 261 -6.24 -6.77 5.70
CA THR A 261 -6.30 -7.87 6.66
C THR A 261 -5.34 -8.97 6.22
N GLU A 262 -4.37 -9.32 7.06
CA GLU A 262 -3.38 -10.36 6.79
C GLU A 262 -3.05 -11.15 8.06
N ASP A 263 -3.00 -12.48 7.93
CA ASP A 263 -2.73 -13.39 9.04
C ASP A 263 -1.40 -14.10 8.79
N PHE A 264 -0.31 -13.45 9.21
CA PHE A 264 1.03 -14.02 9.12
C PHE A 264 1.26 -15.13 10.14
N GLU A 265 0.52 -15.13 11.25
CA GLU A 265 0.60 -16.19 12.27
C GLU A 265 0.17 -17.54 11.68
N ASN A 266 -1.01 -17.59 11.06
CA ASN A 266 -1.56 -18.81 10.47
C ASN A 266 -1.19 -18.99 8.99
N ARG A 267 -0.48 -18.03 8.39
CA ARG A 267 -0.06 -18.02 6.98
C ARG A 267 -1.23 -18.25 6.04
N THR A 268 -2.34 -17.59 6.34
CA THR A 268 -3.60 -17.77 5.61
C THR A 268 -3.82 -16.58 4.69
N PRO A 269 -3.83 -16.79 3.35
CA PRO A 269 -4.03 -15.69 2.41
C PRO A 269 -5.45 -15.15 2.51
N THR A 270 -5.57 -13.84 2.64
CA THR A 270 -6.87 -13.14 2.63
C THR A 270 -7.38 -12.98 1.20
N ALA A 271 -8.69 -13.15 1.01
CA ALA A 271 -9.36 -12.86 -0.25
C ALA A 271 -10.33 -11.69 -0.11
N VAL A 272 -10.22 -10.70 -0.98
CA VAL A 272 -11.08 -9.51 -1.02
C VAL A 272 -11.66 -9.34 -2.41
N THR A 273 -12.97 -9.10 -2.50
CA THR A 273 -13.61 -8.75 -3.76
C THR A 273 -13.60 -7.25 -3.96
N LEU A 274 -13.14 -6.81 -5.12
CA LEU A 274 -13.18 -5.42 -5.54
C LEU A 274 -14.38 -5.16 -6.44
N GLN A 275 -15.01 -4.00 -6.25
CA GLN A 275 -16.00 -3.44 -7.17
C GLN A 275 -15.43 -2.17 -7.80
N PHE A 276 -15.61 -2.06 -9.10
CA PHE A 276 -15.16 -0.95 -9.93
C PHE A 276 -16.38 -0.23 -10.47
N LEU A 277 -16.41 1.09 -10.32
CA LEU A 277 -17.35 1.99 -10.98
C LEU A 277 -16.56 2.93 -11.87
N VAL A 278 -16.59 2.66 -13.17
CA VAL A 278 -15.86 3.41 -14.20
C VAL A 278 -16.78 4.48 -14.77
N THR A 279 -16.30 5.72 -14.86
CA THR A 279 -17.03 6.85 -15.45
C THR A 279 -16.17 7.45 -16.56
N ASN A 280 -16.69 7.47 -17.77
CA ASN A 280 -16.00 8.05 -18.93
C ASN A 280 -16.22 9.58 -19.02
N GLU A 281 -15.60 10.26 -20.00
CA GLU A 281 -15.76 11.72 -20.16
C GLU A 281 -17.19 12.20 -20.52
N PHE A 282 -18.10 11.28 -20.86
CA PHE A 282 -19.51 11.57 -21.15
C PHE A 282 -20.44 11.22 -19.99
N GLU A 283 -19.89 11.04 -18.78
CA GLU A 283 -20.63 10.67 -17.57
C GLU A 283 -21.39 9.34 -17.70
N THR A 284 -20.98 8.48 -18.63
CA THR A 284 -21.51 7.12 -18.76
C THR A 284 -20.77 6.22 -17.79
N THR A 285 -21.54 5.38 -17.06
CA THR A 285 -21.01 4.52 -16.02
C THR A 285 -20.99 3.06 -16.44
N PHE A 286 -19.91 2.38 -16.05
CA PHE A 286 -19.69 0.95 -16.24
C PHE A 286 -19.28 0.32 -14.91
N SER A 287 -19.49 -0.98 -14.77
CA SER A 287 -19.14 -1.69 -13.55
C SER A 287 -18.42 -2.99 -13.85
N ALA A 288 -17.43 -3.29 -13.02
CA ALA A 288 -16.73 -4.57 -13.03
C ALA A 288 -16.48 -5.04 -11.59
N SER A 289 -16.04 -6.28 -11.44
CA SER A 289 -15.59 -6.82 -10.17
C SER A 289 -14.54 -7.90 -10.40
N THR A 290 -13.56 -7.97 -9.51
CA THR A 290 -12.61 -9.08 -9.47
C THR A 290 -12.33 -9.46 -8.01
N THR A 291 -11.84 -10.67 -7.77
CA THR A 291 -11.39 -11.10 -6.45
C THR A 291 -9.88 -11.20 -6.45
N VAL A 292 -9.27 -10.58 -5.45
CA VAL A 292 -7.83 -10.69 -5.19
C VAL A 292 -7.66 -11.58 -3.99
N THR A 293 -6.83 -12.62 -4.11
CA THR A 293 -6.41 -13.46 -2.99
C THR A 293 -4.92 -13.25 -2.80
N CYS A 294 -4.48 -13.01 -1.56
CA CYS A 294 -3.10 -12.66 -1.23
C CYS A 294 -2.66 -11.31 -1.79
N TRP A 295 -2.44 -11.28 -3.09
CA TRP A 295 -1.82 -10.19 -3.83
C TRP A 295 -2.32 -10.32 -5.25
N GLY A 296 -2.72 -9.21 -5.86
CA GLY A 296 -3.29 -9.21 -7.19
C GLY A 296 -2.59 -8.18 -8.05
N ASN A 297 -2.16 -8.59 -9.23
CA ASN A 297 -1.63 -7.71 -10.25
C ASN A 297 -2.29 -8.05 -11.59
N THR A 298 -3.04 -7.11 -12.13
CA THR A 298 -3.87 -7.35 -13.31
C THR A 298 -4.01 -6.07 -14.11
N THR A 299 -4.03 -6.19 -15.44
CA THR A 299 -4.43 -5.08 -16.30
C THR A 299 -5.92 -4.80 -16.11
N LEU A 300 -6.36 -3.58 -16.36
CA LEU A 300 -7.80 -3.26 -16.30
C LEU A 300 -8.57 -4.03 -17.38
N GLU A 301 -7.96 -4.33 -18.53
CA GLU A 301 -8.56 -5.12 -19.60
C GLU A 301 -8.88 -6.55 -19.13
N ASP A 302 -7.95 -7.19 -18.42
CA ASP A 302 -8.11 -8.55 -17.89
C ASP A 302 -9.20 -8.64 -16.81
N ILE A 303 -9.47 -7.55 -16.08
CA ILE A 303 -10.60 -7.48 -15.14
C ILE A 303 -11.92 -7.56 -15.92
N ASN A 304 -12.09 -6.67 -16.91
CA ASN A 304 -13.28 -6.64 -17.74
C ASN A 304 -13.09 -5.80 -19.01
N SER A 305 -12.88 -6.46 -20.14
CA SER A 305 -12.71 -5.80 -21.44
C SER A 305 -13.93 -4.98 -21.90
N SER A 306 -15.12 -5.23 -21.34
CA SER A 306 -16.34 -4.45 -21.62
C SER A 306 -16.54 -3.22 -20.71
N ALA A 307 -15.65 -2.99 -19.75
CA ALA A 307 -15.72 -1.86 -18.83
C ALA A 307 -14.52 -0.91 -18.91
N PHE A 308 -13.38 -1.37 -19.45
CA PHE A 308 -12.13 -0.60 -19.41
C PHE A 308 -11.51 -0.29 -20.78
N THR A 309 -11.90 -1.00 -21.84
CA THR A 309 -11.32 -0.77 -23.16
C THR A 309 -11.84 0.50 -23.81
N ARG A 310 -11.01 1.12 -24.64
CA ARG A 310 -11.39 2.27 -25.46
C ARG A 310 -12.65 2.00 -26.30
N ALA A 311 -12.77 0.78 -26.84
CA ALA A 311 -13.92 0.37 -27.64
C ALA A 311 -15.22 0.32 -26.83
N ALA A 312 -15.16 -0.10 -25.56
CA ALA A 312 -16.31 -0.14 -24.68
C ALA A 312 -16.68 1.24 -24.14
N LEU A 313 -15.67 2.03 -23.73
CA LEU A 313 -15.85 3.34 -23.14
C LEU A 313 -16.18 4.42 -24.18
N ASN A 314 -15.79 4.23 -25.44
CA ASN A 314 -15.91 5.19 -26.55
C ASN A 314 -15.21 6.53 -26.28
N THR A 315 -14.05 6.44 -25.63
CA THR A 315 -13.43 7.49 -24.83
C THR A 315 -11.97 7.12 -24.58
N ASP A 316 -11.06 8.10 -24.52
CA ASP A 316 -9.63 7.83 -24.27
C ASP A 316 -9.27 7.86 -22.78
N PHE A 317 -10.12 8.47 -21.93
CA PHE A 317 -9.86 8.67 -20.51
C PHE A 317 -11.06 8.27 -19.65
N ALA A 318 -10.80 7.66 -18.51
CA ALA A 318 -11.82 7.35 -17.53
C ALA A 318 -11.35 7.59 -16.10
N GLN A 319 -12.32 7.80 -15.22
CA GLN A 319 -12.11 7.75 -13.78
C GLN A 319 -12.80 6.50 -13.24
N THR A 320 -12.05 5.72 -12.46
CA THR A 320 -12.57 4.54 -11.80
C THR A 320 -12.55 4.72 -10.29
N ARG A 321 -13.71 4.49 -9.66
CA ARG A 321 -13.84 4.37 -8.21
C ARG A 321 -13.83 2.89 -7.84
N ILE A 322 -12.88 2.50 -7.01
CA ILE A 322 -12.62 1.12 -6.62
C ILE A 322 -12.92 0.98 -5.13
N ARG A 323 -13.69 -0.03 -4.73
CA ARG A 323 -13.91 -0.34 -3.32
C ARG A 323 -13.84 -1.83 -3.06
N ALA A 324 -13.39 -2.21 -1.88
CA ALA A 324 -13.56 -3.56 -1.38
C ALA A 324 -15.02 -3.80 -0.98
N VAL A 325 -15.52 -5.02 -1.21
CA VAL A 325 -16.82 -5.47 -0.69
C VAL A 325 -16.66 -6.70 0.18
N GLY A 326 -17.35 -6.68 1.31
CA GLY A 326 -17.24 -7.72 2.34
C GLY A 326 -16.24 -7.36 3.44
N GLU A 327 -15.63 -8.40 4.00
CA GLU A 327 -14.57 -8.29 5.00
C GLU A 327 -13.23 -8.02 4.30
N GLY A 328 -12.36 -7.23 4.93
CA GLY A 328 -11.14 -6.73 4.31
C GLY A 328 -11.27 -5.41 3.54
N GLY A 329 -10.39 -4.46 3.83
CA GLY A 329 -10.00 -3.35 2.96
C GLY A 329 -8.85 -3.75 2.03
N VAL A 330 -8.45 -2.83 1.15
CA VAL A 330 -7.27 -3.02 0.29
C VAL A 330 -6.43 -1.77 0.19
N LEU A 331 -5.14 -1.96 -0.12
CA LEU A 331 -4.22 -0.93 -0.58
C LEU A 331 -3.90 -1.16 -2.06
N LEU A 332 -3.74 -0.06 -2.81
CA LEU A 332 -3.61 -0.13 -4.27
C LEU A 332 -2.56 0.86 -4.80
N VAL A 333 -1.78 0.41 -5.77
CA VAL A 333 -0.99 1.24 -6.69
C VAL A 333 -1.33 0.89 -8.12
N ALA A 334 -1.11 1.80 -9.06
CA ALA A 334 -1.27 1.55 -10.48
C ALA A 334 0.05 1.80 -11.23
N GLU A 335 0.21 1.11 -12.35
CA GLU A 335 1.31 1.29 -13.31
C GLU A 335 0.73 1.41 -14.71
N GLU A 336 1.02 2.52 -15.39
CA GLU A 336 0.68 2.76 -16.79
C GLU A 336 1.85 2.30 -17.67
N PHE A 337 1.53 1.62 -18.77
CA PHE A 337 2.48 1.17 -19.78
C PHE A 337 2.15 1.84 -21.10
N HIS A 338 3.11 2.61 -21.61
CA HIS A 338 3.04 3.31 -22.87
C HIS A 338 3.84 2.55 -23.90
N SER A 339 3.23 2.22 -25.03
CA SER A 339 3.93 1.64 -26.18
C SER A 339 3.71 2.49 -27.42
N ALA A 340 4.75 2.64 -28.24
CA ALA A 340 4.66 3.39 -29.49
C ALA A 340 5.65 2.87 -30.54
N THR A 341 5.20 2.77 -31.79
CA THR A 341 6.09 2.51 -32.93
C THR A 341 6.27 3.77 -33.77
N ILE A 342 7.44 4.40 -33.70
CA ILE A 342 7.73 5.62 -34.45
C ILE A 342 8.23 5.26 -35.87
N PRO A 343 7.53 5.67 -36.94
CA PRO A 343 7.86 5.29 -38.32
C PRO A 343 9.28 5.68 -38.75
N ALA A 344 9.84 6.76 -38.21
CA ALA A 344 11.18 7.25 -38.55
C ALA A 344 12.33 6.36 -38.04
N GLY A 345 12.04 5.31 -37.26
CA GLY A 345 13.05 4.36 -36.78
C GLY A 345 12.60 2.91 -36.73
N GLY A 346 11.29 2.62 -36.84
CA GLY A 346 10.76 1.25 -36.80
C GLY A 346 10.98 0.51 -35.46
N VAL A 347 11.54 1.19 -34.45
CA VAL A 347 11.80 0.63 -33.12
C VAL A 347 10.60 0.93 -32.23
N ALA A 348 10.00 -0.13 -31.69
CA ALA A 348 9.01 -0.01 -30.62
C ALA A 348 9.67 0.61 -29.39
N ARG A 349 9.06 1.65 -28.84
CA ARG A 349 9.43 2.28 -27.58
C ARG A 349 8.40 1.87 -26.54
N THR A 350 8.87 1.50 -25.36
CA THR A 350 8.06 1.26 -24.18
C THR A 350 8.52 2.20 -23.08
N ALA A 351 7.58 2.70 -22.29
CA ALA A 351 7.83 3.46 -21.08
C ALA A 351 6.76 3.13 -20.05
N SER A 352 7.07 3.30 -18.77
CA SER A 352 6.14 3.04 -17.68
C SER A 352 6.10 4.21 -16.69
N ALA A 353 4.96 4.35 -16.03
CA ALA A 353 4.77 5.30 -14.94
C ALA A 353 3.95 4.65 -13.84
N ALA A 354 4.45 4.67 -12.61
CA ALA A 354 3.69 4.18 -11.46
C ALA A 354 3.06 5.36 -10.72
N VAL A 355 1.85 5.16 -10.21
CA VAL A 355 1.06 6.19 -9.54
C VAL A 355 0.39 5.62 -8.30
N ASN A 356 0.34 6.43 -7.25
CA ASN A 356 -0.53 6.18 -6.11
C ASN A 356 -1.94 6.65 -6.46
N ALA A 357 -2.94 5.78 -6.29
CA ALA A 357 -4.34 6.16 -6.45
C ALA A 357 -4.78 7.10 -5.31
N HIS A 358 -5.76 7.97 -5.59
CA HIS A 358 -6.34 8.84 -4.57
C HIS A 358 -7.27 8.04 -3.66
N VAL A 359 -7.46 8.49 -2.42
CA VAL A 359 -8.26 7.79 -1.41
C VAL A 359 -9.39 8.66 -0.91
N GLU A 360 -10.55 8.06 -0.66
CA GLU A 360 -11.72 8.73 -0.11
C GLU A 360 -12.40 7.91 0.98
N GLY A 361 -12.57 8.55 2.14
CA GLY A 361 -13.42 8.08 3.21
C GLY A 361 -12.89 6.86 3.98
N GLU A 362 -13.54 6.64 5.13
CA GLU A 362 -13.21 5.59 6.07
C GLU A 362 -14.02 4.33 5.82
N ARG A 363 -13.35 3.18 5.73
CA ARG A 363 -14.02 1.88 5.76
C ARG A 363 -14.53 1.65 7.19
N ALA A 364 -15.82 1.35 7.32
CA ALA A 364 -16.44 1.10 8.63
C ALA A 364 -16.04 -0.25 9.25
N GLY A 365 -15.61 -1.20 8.41
CA GLY A 365 -15.12 -2.49 8.86
C GLY A 365 -13.70 -2.38 9.40
N GLN A 366 -13.41 -3.15 10.44
CA GLN A 366 -12.05 -3.34 10.94
C GLN A 366 -11.25 -4.22 9.97
N ASP A 367 -9.95 -3.95 9.91
CA ASP A 367 -8.94 -4.78 9.28
C ASP A 367 -7.94 -5.22 10.35
N LEU A 368 -7.36 -6.42 10.18
CA LEU A 368 -6.46 -7.00 11.18
C LEU A 368 -5.18 -7.50 10.53
N ILE A 369 -4.03 -7.05 11.03
CA ILE A 369 -2.75 -7.68 10.72
C ILE A 369 -2.31 -8.47 11.94
N THR A 370 -2.19 -9.78 11.80
CA THR A 370 -1.71 -10.67 12.86
C THR A 370 -0.27 -11.06 12.57
N LEU A 371 0.65 -10.68 13.46
CA LEU A 371 2.06 -11.03 13.37
C LEU A 371 2.33 -12.41 13.98
N GLN A 372 3.35 -13.09 13.48
CA GLN A 372 3.87 -14.29 14.16
C GLN A 372 4.40 -13.88 15.54
N PRO A 373 4.01 -14.56 16.63
CA PRO A 373 4.62 -14.31 17.94
C PRO A 373 6.12 -14.55 17.84
N ASP A 374 6.92 -13.59 18.32
CA ASP A 374 8.37 -13.67 18.21
C ASP A 374 8.89 -14.92 18.95
N LEU A 375 9.23 -15.96 18.18
CA LEU A 375 9.83 -17.19 18.68
C LEU A 375 11.20 -16.95 19.35
N ARG A 376 11.79 -15.76 19.21
CA ARG A 376 13.05 -15.39 19.87
C ARG A 376 12.89 -15.04 21.36
N THR A 377 11.66 -15.02 21.88
CA THR A 377 11.38 -14.74 23.31
C THR A 377 11.33 -15.98 24.21
N GLU A 378 11.54 -17.19 23.71
CA GLU A 378 11.75 -18.37 24.59
C GLU A 378 13.23 -18.41 25.06
N PRO A 379 13.49 -18.26 26.38
CA PRO A 379 14.85 -18.22 26.95
C PRO A 379 15.62 -19.55 26.91
#